data_AF-A0A363TLR0-F1
#
_entry.id   AF-A0A363TLR0-F1
#
_cell.length_a   1.000
_cell.length_b   1.000
_cell.length_c   1.000
_cell.angle_alpha   90.00
_cell.angle_beta   90.00
_cell.angle_gamma   90.00
#
_symmetry.space_group_name_H-M   'P 1'
#
loop_
_entity.id
_entity.type
_entity.pdbx_description
1 polymer ?
#
loop_
_entity_poly.entity_id
_entity_poly.type
_entity_poly.pdbx_seq_one_letter_code
_entity_poly.pdbx_strand_id
1 'polypeptide(L)'
;MLHRHAPAKYHSGGLRTNTCCSHLRPGESSAAAATRRLGEEMGYQAPLAPPFAMRYRARVGELIEHELVHLFGGVFEGDAEPEPAEAGDWRWSEYAALRRDFAVRPAAYTVWFGTFPRRHADDIARFVAA
;
A
#
# COMPACT_ATOMS: atom_id res chain seq x y z
N MET A 1 1.39 -5.07 7.04
CA MET A 1 2.14 -3.87 7.46
C MET A 1 1.41 -2.62 7.01
N LEU A 2 1.62 -1.50 7.69
CA LEU A 2 1.25 -0.16 7.25
C LEU A 2 2.43 0.77 7.52
N HIS A 3 2.72 1.69 6.60
CA HIS A 3 3.66 2.79 6.84
C HIS A 3 3.00 4.15 6.69
N ARG A 4 3.75 5.17 7.09
CA ARG A 4 3.44 6.57 6.84
C ARG A 4 4.42 7.07 5.80
N HIS A 5 3.91 7.64 4.70
CA HIS A 5 4.77 8.31 3.72
C HIS A 5 5.67 9.32 4.40
N ALA A 6 6.95 9.35 4.01
CA ALA A 6 7.85 10.41 4.47
C ALA A 6 7.23 11.79 4.17
N PRO A 7 7.39 12.79 5.07
CA PRO A 7 6.74 14.10 4.89
C PRO A 7 7.12 14.80 3.58
N ALA A 8 8.34 14.56 3.09
CA ALA A 8 8.86 15.17 1.88
C ALA A 8 8.35 14.52 0.58
N LYS A 9 7.59 13.42 0.62
CA LYS A 9 7.01 12.84 -0.59
C LYS A 9 6.08 13.85 -1.24
N TYR A 10 6.35 14.17 -2.51
CA TYR A 10 5.51 15.06 -3.31
C TYR A 10 4.06 14.58 -3.38
N HIS A 11 3.84 13.27 -3.21
CA HIS A 11 2.54 12.63 -3.24
C HIS A 11 2.12 12.07 -1.89
N SER A 12 1.03 12.60 -1.32
CA SER A 12 0.42 12.10 -0.10
C SER A 12 1.38 12.00 1.11
N GLY A 13 2.37 12.91 1.20
CA GLY A 13 3.36 12.97 2.27
C GLY A 13 2.71 13.05 3.67
N GLY A 14 3.23 12.28 4.62
CA GLY A 14 2.74 12.23 6.00
C GLY A 14 1.45 11.40 6.21
N LEU A 15 0.79 10.94 5.15
CA LEU A 15 -0.38 10.07 5.25
C LEU A 15 0.02 8.60 5.47
N ARG A 16 -0.83 7.86 6.17
CA ARG A 16 -0.70 6.41 6.37
C ARG A 16 -1.22 5.63 5.16
N THR A 17 -0.57 4.54 4.81
CA THR A 17 -0.94 3.73 3.64
C THR A 17 -0.57 2.25 3.76
N ASN A 18 -0.91 1.44 2.76
CA ASN A 18 -0.51 0.03 2.68
C ASN A 18 1.00 -0.11 2.45
N THR A 19 1.54 -1.30 2.69
CA THR A 19 2.97 -1.61 2.71
C THR A 19 3.84 -0.92 1.65
N CYS A 20 3.42 -0.90 0.38
CA CYS A 20 4.16 -0.28 -0.72
C CYS A 20 3.21 0.01 -1.89
N CYS A 21 3.35 1.17 -2.55
CA CYS A 21 2.60 1.59 -3.72
C CYS A 21 3.54 2.29 -4.70
N SER A 22 3.65 1.78 -5.93
CA SER A 22 4.53 2.33 -6.94
C SER A 22 4.11 1.87 -8.33
N HIS A 23 4.81 2.37 -9.35
CA HIS A 23 4.64 1.98 -10.75
C HIS A 23 5.74 1.04 -11.24
N LEU A 24 5.41 0.31 -12.29
CA LEU A 24 6.34 -0.50 -13.08
C LEU A 24 7.17 0.38 -14.03
N ARG A 25 8.40 -0.05 -14.31
CA ARG A 25 9.24 0.55 -15.35
C ARG A 25 8.81 0.07 -16.75
N PRO A 26 9.17 0.78 -17.83
CA PRO A 26 8.93 0.29 -19.19
C PRO A 26 9.49 -1.13 -19.40
N GLY A 27 8.64 -2.05 -19.85
CA GLY A 27 8.99 -3.46 -20.05
C GLY A 27 9.00 -4.33 -18.78
N GLU A 28 8.74 -3.76 -17.60
CA GLU A 28 8.69 -4.49 -16.34
C GLU A 28 7.29 -5.08 -16.08
N SER A 29 7.22 -6.31 -15.59
CA SER A 29 5.95 -6.90 -15.15
C SER A 29 5.51 -6.29 -13.81
N SER A 30 4.20 -6.26 -13.54
CA SER A 30 3.67 -5.74 -12.26
C SER A 30 4.19 -6.52 -11.05
N ALA A 31 4.37 -7.84 -11.17
CA ALA A 31 4.93 -8.67 -10.10
C ALA A 31 6.43 -8.38 -9.83
N ALA A 32 7.21 -8.17 -10.90
CA ALA A 32 8.61 -7.76 -10.75
C ALA A 32 8.73 -6.38 -10.11
N ALA A 33 7.89 -5.43 -10.53
CA ALA A 33 7.82 -4.10 -9.95
C ALA A 33 7.45 -4.14 -8.46
N ALA A 34 6.45 -4.94 -8.08
CA ALA A 34 6.04 -5.10 -6.68
C ALA A 34 7.16 -5.67 -5.81
N THR A 35 7.85 -6.72 -6.29
CA THR A 35 8.97 -7.34 -5.56
C THR A 35 10.15 -6.38 -5.41
N ARG A 36 10.49 -5.66 -6.48
CA ARG A 36 11.56 -4.65 -6.48
C ARG A 36 11.24 -3.51 -5.52
N ARG A 37 10.04 -2.92 -5.61
CA ARG A 37 9.65 -1.77 -4.81
C ARG A 37 9.46 -2.11 -3.33
N LEU A 38 9.02 -3.34 -3.02
CA LEU A 38 9.01 -3.81 -1.64
C LEU A 38 10.43 -3.80 -1.04
N GLY A 39 11.42 -4.28 -1.80
CA GLY A 39 12.82 -4.22 -1.40
C GLY A 39 13.37 -2.79 -1.30
N GLU A 40 13.13 -1.97 -2.33
CA GLU A 40 13.62 -0.58 -2.38
C GLU A 40 13.00 0.31 -1.28
N GLU A 41 11.70 0.17 -0.99
CA GLU A 41 11.01 1.06 -0.05
C GLU A 41 11.00 0.53 1.39
N MET A 42 10.91 -0.79 1.58
CA MET A 42 10.68 -1.40 2.90
C MET A 42 11.86 -2.22 3.42
N GLY A 43 12.92 -2.41 2.62
CA GLY A 43 14.14 -3.09 3.02
C GLY A 43 14.04 -4.63 3.04
N TYR A 44 12.94 -5.20 2.55
CA TYR A 44 12.75 -6.66 2.53
C TYR A 44 12.04 -7.14 1.27
N GLN A 45 12.09 -8.45 1.02
CA GLN A 45 11.33 -9.10 -0.04
C GLN A 45 10.53 -10.28 0.53
N ALA A 46 9.43 -10.61 -0.12
CA ALA A 46 8.60 -11.75 0.22
C ALA A 46 7.98 -12.33 -1.06
N PRO A 47 7.61 -13.62 -1.08
CA PRO A 47 6.76 -14.16 -2.13
C PRO A 47 5.43 -13.38 -2.19
N LEU A 48 5.12 -12.85 -3.37
CA LEU A 48 3.92 -12.04 -3.61
C LEU A 48 2.96 -12.77 -4.55
N ALA A 49 1.68 -12.82 -4.19
CA ALA A 49 0.59 -13.31 -5.02
C ALA A 49 -0.38 -12.16 -5.36
N PRO A 50 -0.87 -12.05 -6.60
CA PRO A 50 -1.83 -11.01 -6.98
C PRO A 50 -3.24 -11.42 -6.52
N PRO A 51 -3.88 -10.73 -5.55
CA PRO A 51 -5.23 -11.07 -5.16
C PRO A 51 -6.25 -10.55 -6.19
N PHE A 52 -6.00 -9.39 -6.82
CA PHE A 52 -6.85 -8.80 -7.88
C PHE A 52 -6.19 -7.59 -8.55
N ALA A 53 -6.80 -7.10 -9.64
CA ALA A 53 -6.49 -5.82 -10.26
C ALA A 53 -7.76 -5.00 -10.47
N MET A 54 -7.66 -3.68 -10.39
CA MET A 54 -8.81 -2.79 -10.53
C MET A 54 -8.42 -1.42 -11.07
N ARG A 55 -9.37 -0.74 -11.74
CA ARG A 55 -9.20 0.66 -12.14
C ARG A 55 -9.86 1.59 -11.15
N TYR A 56 -9.18 2.66 -10.76
CA TYR A 56 -9.75 3.71 -9.93
C TYR A 56 -9.33 5.09 -10.43
N ARG A 57 -10.11 6.10 -10.03
CA ARG A 57 -9.80 7.50 -10.25
C ARG A 57 -10.11 8.29 -8.99
N ALA A 58 -9.15 9.05 -8.49
CA ALA A 58 -9.27 9.80 -7.24
C ALA A 58 -8.54 11.14 -7.31
N ARG A 59 -9.06 12.15 -6.61
CA ARG A 59 -8.34 13.41 -6.38
C ARG A 59 -7.45 13.24 -5.15
N VAL A 60 -6.21 13.70 -5.26
CA VAL A 60 -5.14 13.52 -4.28
C VAL A 60 -4.36 14.82 -4.17
N GLY A 61 -4.79 15.69 -3.24
CA GLY A 61 -4.36 17.08 -3.18
C GLY A 61 -4.80 17.87 -4.42
N GLU A 62 -3.83 18.41 -5.15
CA GLU A 62 -4.04 19.11 -6.42
C GLU A 62 -3.98 18.20 -7.65
N LEU A 63 -3.56 16.94 -7.46
CA LEU A 63 -3.38 15.94 -8.51
C LEU A 63 -4.60 15.02 -8.63
N ILE A 64 -4.64 14.26 -9.72
CA ILE A 64 -5.57 13.15 -9.95
C ILE A 64 -4.77 11.89 -10.20
N GLU A 65 -5.04 10.84 -9.43
CA GLU A 65 -4.64 9.48 -9.77
C GLU A 65 -5.73 8.86 -10.65
N HIS A 66 -5.32 8.24 -11.75
CA HIS A 66 -6.19 7.48 -12.63
C HIS A 66 -5.43 6.25 -13.13
N GLU A 67 -5.60 5.14 -12.44
CA GLU A 67 -4.67 4.01 -12.56
C GLU A 67 -5.40 2.68 -12.68
N LEU A 68 -4.79 1.75 -13.41
CA LEU A 68 -5.04 0.32 -13.29
C LEU A 68 -4.06 -0.25 -12.27
N VAL A 69 -4.51 -0.47 -11.06
CA VAL A 69 -3.69 -1.01 -9.98
C VAL A 69 -3.76 -2.53 -9.96
N HIS A 70 -2.59 -3.14 -9.81
CA HIS A 70 -2.45 -4.56 -9.50
C HIS A 70 -2.10 -4.65 -8.04
N LEU A 71 -2.94 -5.29 -7.23
CA LEU A 71 -2.63 -5.51 -5.84
C LEU A 71 -1.82 -6.80 -5.72
N PHE A 72 -0.94 -6.83 -4.73
CA PHE A 72 -0.12 -7.98 -4.38
C PHE A 72 -0.17 -8.15 -2.87
N GLY A 73 -0.29 -9.39 -2.42
CA GLY A 73 -0.23 -9.78 -1.02
C GLY A 73 0.88 -10.80 -0.81
N GLY A 74 1.58 -10.71 0.31
CA GLY A 74 2.55 -11.70 0.75
C GLY A 74 2.60 -11.80 2.27
N VAL A 75 3.22 -12.88 2.74
CA VAL A 75 3.49 -13.10 4.16
C VAL A 75 4.97 -12.84 4.40
N PHE A 76 5.27 -12.08 5.45
CA PHE A 76 6.61 -11.77 5.88
C PHE A 76 6.65 -11.75 7.40
N GLU A 77 7.65 -12.41 7.96
CA GLU A 77 7.94 -12.41 9.39
C GLU A 77 9.31 -11.75 9.59
N GLY A 78 9.36 -10.75 10.46
CA GLY A 78 10.54 -9.95 10.72
C GLY A 78 10.24 -8.47 10.81
N ASP A 79 11.31 -7.70 10.96
CA ASP A 79 11.26 -6.26 10.98
C ASP A 79 11.50 -5.69 9.59
N ALA A 80 10.77 -4.63 9.25
CA ALA A 80 11.05 -3.85 8.05
C ALA A 80 12.16 -2.84 8.34
N GLU A 81 12.97 -2.55 7.33
CA GLU A 81 13.97 -1.47 7.36
C GLU A 81 13.65 -0.48 6.23
N PRO A 82 12.59 0.35 6.36
CA PRO A 82 12.18 1.20 5.26
C PRO A 82 13.18 2.30 4.95
N GLU A 83 13.28 2.64 3.66
CA GLU A 83 14.04 3.80 3.20
C GLU A 83 13.43 5.08 3.81
N PRO A 84 14.19 5.86 4.60
CA PRO A 84 13.67 7.07 5.26
C PRO A 84 13.06 8.12 4.32
N ALA A 85 13.52 8.18 3.07
CA ALA A 85 12.92 9.06 2.06
C ALA A 85 11.53 8.59 1.58
N GLU A 86 11.18 7.32 1.79
CA GLU A 86 9.92 6.71 1.36
C GLU A 86 8.92 6.57 2.52
N ALA A 87 9.40 6.14 3.68
CA ALA A 87 8.58 5.87 4.85
C ALA A 87 9.16 6.50 6.12
N GLY A 88 8.39 7.38 6.77
CA GLY A 88 8.82 8.05 8.00
C GLY A 88 8.50 7.27 9.29
N ASP A 89 7.62 6.26 9.20
CA ASP A 89 7.23 5.40 10.32
C ASP A 89 6.49 4.17 9.78
N TRP A 90 6.54 3.03 10.47
CA TRP A 90 5.84 1.80 10.08
C TRP A 90 5.41 0.97 11.29
N ARG A 91 4.39 0.14 11.08
CA ARG A 91 3.96 -0.85 12.08
C ARG A 91 3.25 -2.05 11.48
N TRP A 92 3.32 -3.16 12.20
CA TRP A 92 2.36 -4.25 12.07
C TRP A 92 1.04 -3.86 12.74
N SER A 93 -0.07 -4.23 12.12
CA SER A 93 -1.40 -4.01 12.69
C SER A 93 -2.36 -5.04 12.15
N GLU A 94 -3.23 -5.53 13.01
CA GLU A 94 -4.35 -6.37 12.59
C GLU A 94 -5.29 -5.61 11.66
N TYR A 95 -5.81 -6.30 10.66
CA TYR A 95 -6.72 -5.72 9.68
C TYR A 95 -8.00 -5.15 10.34
N ALA A 96 -8.55 -5.85 11.34
CA ALA A 96 -9.72 -5.38 12.08
C ALA A 96 -9.43 -4.07 12.84
N ALA A 97 -8.25 -3.94 13.44
CA ALA A 97 -7.84 -2.71 14.12
C ALA A 97 -7.64 -1.55 13.13
N LEU A 98 -7.05 -1.81 11.96
CA LEU A 98 -6.90 -0.81 10.89
C LEU A 98 -8.25 -0.29 10.40
N ARG A 99 -9.23 -1.18 10.19
CA ARG A 99 -10.58 -0.79 9.78
C ARG A 99 -11.26 0.13 10.79
N ARG A 100 -11.12 -0.16 12.09
CA ARG A 100 -11.64 0.70 13.16
C ARG A 100 -10.95 2.06 13.18
N ASP A 101 -9.62 2.09 13.08
CA ASP A 101 -8.87 3.35 13.11
C ASP A 101 -9.18 4.24 11.90
N PHE A 102 -9.30 3.64 10.71
CA PHE A 102 -9.70 4.35 9.49
C PHE A 102 -11.10 4.95 9.61
N ALA A 103 -12.05 4.23 10.22
CA ALA A 103 -13.41 4.74 10.42
C ALA A 103 -13.45 5.99 11.31
N VAL A 104 -12.54 6.10 12.29
CA VAL A 104 -12.45 7.25 13.19
C VAL A 104 -11.63 8.39 12.58
N ARG A 105 -10.55 8.08 11.84
CA ARG A 105 -9.59 9.08 11.33
C ARG A 105 -9.29 8.89 9.84
N PRO A 106 -10.29 8.96 8.95
CA PRO A 106 -10.08 8.65 7.52
C PRO A 106 -9.09 9.62 6.85
N ALA A 107 -9.04 10.88 7.29
CA ALA A 107 -8.11 11.89 6.76
C ALA A 107 -6.63 11.62 7.08
N ALA A 108 -6.33 10.69 7.99
CA ALA A 108 -4.96 10.30 8.31
C ALA A 108 -4.37 9.28 7.32
N TYR A 109 -5.16 8.84 6.33
CA TYR A 109 -4.82 7.78 5.40
C TYR A 109 -4.88 8.26 3.95
N THR A 110 -4.13 7.60 3.07
CA THR A 110 -4.22 7.84 1.62
C THR A 110 -5.61 7.48 1.09
N VAL A 111 -6.03 8.15 0.02
CA VAL A 111 -7.39 7.98 -0.53
C VAL A 111 -7.65 6.52 -0.92
N TRP A 112 -6.68 5.89 -1.57
CA TRP A 112 -6.81 4.51 -2.02
C TRP A 112 -6.89 3.48 -0.87
N PHE A 113 -6.33 3.78 0.29
CA PHE A 113 -6.42 2.92 1.48
C PHE A 113 -7.87 2.71 1.92
N GLY A 114 -8.74 3.72 1.68
CA GLY A 114 -10.18 3.59 1.84
C GLY A 114 -10.90 3.01 0.61
N THR A 115 -10.40 3.27 -0.59
CA THR A 115 -11.05 2.85 -1.85
C THR A 115 -10.94 1.35 -2.11
N PHE A 116 -9.76 0.74 -1.94
CA PHE A 116 -9.57 -0.67 -2.29
C PHE A 116 -10.44 -1.60 -1.43
N PRO A 117 -10.45 -1.46 -0.08
CA PRO A 117 -11.31 -2.31 0.76
C PRO A 117 -12.80 -2.08 0.54
N ARG A 118 -13.24 -0.89 0.11
CA ARG A 118 -14.65 -0.66 -0.22
C ARG A 118 -15.11 -1.41 -1.48
N ARG A 119 -14.20 -1.66 -2.41
CA ARG A 119 -14.52 -2.29 -3.71
C ARG A 119 -14.16 -3.78 -3.75
N HIS A 120 -13.22 -4.21 -2.90
CA HIS A 120 -12.66 -5.56 -2.89
C HIS A 120 -12.47 -6.09 -1.45
N ALA A 121 -13.45 -5.85 -0.56
CA ALA A 121 -13.39 -6.28 0.84
C ALA A 121 -13.14 -7.79 0.97
N ASP A 122 -13.87 -8.59 0.18
CA ASP A 122 -13.84 -10.05 0.26
C ASP A 122 -12.52 -10.63 -0.27
N ASP A 123 -11.95 -10.03 -1.32
CA ASP A 123 -10.64 -10.43 -1.85
C ASP A 123 -9.53 -10.19 -0.82
N ILE A 124 -9.55 -9.02 -0.18
CA ILE A 124 -8.59 -8.66 0.87
C ILE A 124 -8.79 -9.54 2.11
N ALA A 125 -10.05 -9.76 2.54
CA ALA A 125 -10.35 -10.57 3.72
C ALA A 125 -9.92 -12.03 3.52
N ARG A 126 -10.16 -12.60 2.33
CA ARG A 126 -9.69 -13.96 1.99
C ARG A 126 -8.17 -14.06 2.05
N PHE A 127 -7.46 -13.06 1.53
CA PHE A 127 -6.00 -13.04 1.59
C PHE A 127 -5.47 -12.93 3.02
N VAL A 128 -6.07 -12.08 3.86
CA VAL A 128 -5.62 -11.88 5.25
C VAL A 128 -5.94 -13.07 6.17
N ALA A 129 -6.93 -13.89 5.83
CA ALA A 129 -7.35 -15.04 6.61
C ALA A 129 -6.62 -16.35 6.24
N ALA A 130 -5.83 -16.35 5.16
CA ALA A 130 -5.06 -17.48 4.67
C ALA A 130 -3.67 -17.53 5.34
#